data_AF-A0A946XMM1-F1
#
_entry.id   AF-A0A946XMM1-F1
#
_cell.length_a   1.000
_cell.length_b   1.000
_cell.length_c   1.000
_cell.angle_alpha   90.00
_cell.angle_beta   90.00
_cell.angle_gamma   90.00
#
_symmetry.space_group_name_H-M   'P 1'
#
loop_
_entity.id
_entity.type
_entity.pdbx_description
1 polymer ?
#
loop_
_entity_poly.entity_id
_entity_poly.type
_entity_poly.pdbx_seq_one_letter_code
_entity_poly.pdbx_strand_id
1 'polypeptide(L)'
;YHFQADPNGSGDVGQVFVRFQEMATGNMVERSWAIPYEHEALRLEQSKPSMQLAAIAGMFAEKIRSSPIGETIDLEEMRTLSSRLRNSYGKNKRVSELISMIEKASQLSQ
;
A
#
# COMPACT_ATOMS: atom_id res chain seq x y z
N TYR A 1 -2.47 23.13 0.78
CA TYR A 1 -2.61 22.94 2.23
C TYR A 1 -1.41 22.14 2.69
N HIS A 2 -0.61 22.65 3.63
CA HIS A 2 0.58 21.94 4.15
C HIS A 2 0.33 21.68 5.63
N PHE A 3 0.21 20.42 6.00
CA PHE A 3 0.04 19.99 7.40
C PHE A 3 1.43 19.64 7.93
N GLN A 4 1.79 20.19 9.08
CA GLN A 4 3.02 19.83 9.78
C GLN A 4 2.65 19.49 11.22
N ALA A 5 2.82 18.21 11.59
CA ALA A 5 2.55 17.75 12.94
C ALA A 5 3.60 18.33 13.91
N ASP A 6 3.17 18.72 15.11
CA ASP A 6 4.08 19.08 16.21
C ASP A 6 4.93 17.85 16.57
N PRO A 7 6.27 17.94 16.49
CA PRO A 7 7.16 16.84 16.88
C PRO A 7 6.96 16.36 18.33
N ASN A 8 6.51 17.23 19.23
CA ASN A 8 6.22 16.90 20.62
C ASN A 8 4.71 16.70 20.88
N GLY A 9 3.92 16.64 19.81
CA GLY A 9 2.48 16.45 19.86
C GLY A 9 2.08 15.07 20.41
N SER A 10 0.81 14.95 20.79
CA SER A 10 0.20 13.68 21.18
C SER A 10 -1.25 13.63 20.73
N GLY A 11 -1.81 12.42 20.63
CA GLY A 11 -3.18 12.18 20.18
C GLY A 11 -3.27 11.75 18.71
N ASP A 12 -4.50 11.68 18.20
CA ASP A 12 -4.76 11.23 16.84
C ASP A 12 -4.58 12.36 15.83
N VAL A 13 -3.88 12.08 14.72
CA VAL A 13 -3.74 13.02 13.59
C VAL A 13 -4.91 12.96 12.62
N GLY A 14 -5.80 11.98 12.78
CA GLY A 14 -7.01 11.86 11.98
C GLY A 14 -7.75 10.55 12.16
N GLN A 15 -8.76 10.35 11.33
CA GLN A 15 -9.58 9.15 11.27
C GLN A 15 -9.68 8.68 9.82
N VAL A 16 -9.46 7.40 9.57
CA VAL A 16 -9.72 6.78 8.27
C VAL A 16 -11.00 5.99 8.33
N PHE A 17 -11.84 6.13 7.30
CA PHE A 17 -13.04 5.35 7.08
C PHE A 17 -12.89 4.61 5.75
N VAL A 18 -13.02 3.30 5.78
CA VAL A 18 -12.94 2.45 4.58
C VAL A 18 -14.24 1.69 4.45
N ARG A 19 -14.90 1.90 3.31
CA ARG A 19 -16.14 1.21 2.95
C ARG A 19 -15.91 0.36 1.72
N PHE A 20 -16.19 -0.94 1.82
CA PHE A 20 -15.97 -1.90 0.75
C PHE A 20 -17.07 -2.97 0.74
N GLN A 21 -17.24 -3.62 -0.40
CA GLN A 21 -18.17 -4.74 -0.53
C GLN A 21 -17.46 -6.06 -0.17
N GLU A 22 -18.00 -6.82 0.76
CA GLU A 22 -17.50 -8.14 1.10
C GLU A 22 -17.90 -9.14 0.02
N MET A 23 -16.92 -9.74 -0.65
CA MET A 23 -17.18 -10.59 -1.83
C MET A 23 -17.93 -11.89 -1.52
N ALA A 24 -17.86 -12.40 -0.28
CA ALA A 24 -18.53 -13.64 0.11
C ALA A 24 -20.04 -13.46 0.31
N THR A 25 -20.46 -12.30 0.81
CA THR A 25 -21.86 -12.03 1.20
C THR A 25 -22.52 -10.97 0.33
N GLY A 26 -21.73 -10.17 -0.39
CA GLY A 26 -22.18 -8.99 -1.13
C GLY A 26 -22.49 -7.79 -0.23
N ASN A 27 -22.32 -7.90 1.09
CA ASN A 27 -22.66 -6.84 2.03
C ASN A 27 -21.67 -5.67 1.95
N MET A 28 -22.19 -4.46 2.12
CA MET A 28 -21.34 -3.29 2.34
C MET A 28 -20.85 -3.29 3.78
N VAL A 29 -19.53 -3.30 3.96
CA VAL A 29 -18.86 -3.21 5.26
C VAL A 29 -18.16 -1.87 5.35
N GLU A 30 -18.32 -1.18 6.47
CA GLU A 30 -17.56 0.02 6.82
C GLU A 30 -16.69 -0.28 8.03
N ARG A 31 -15.45 0.20 7.98
CA ARG A 31 -14.51 0.12 9.08
C ARG A 31 -13.85 1.47 9.28
N SER A 32 -13.60 1.81 10.54
CA SER A 32 -12.94 3.05 10.90
C SER A 32 -11.78 2.80 11.85
N TRP A 33 -10.71 3.57 11.67
CA TRP A 33 -9.53 3.52 12.52
C TRP A 33 -9.03 4.93 12.79
N ALA A 34 -8.64 5.19 14.04
CA ALA A 34 -7.87 6.37 14.36
C ALA A 34 -6.46 6.25 13.74
N ILE A 35 -5.92 7.37 13.28
CA ILE A 35 -4.53 7.48 12.84
C ILE A 35 -3.79 8.14 14.00
N PRO A 36 -3.11 7.36 14.86
CA PRO A 36 -2.37 7.93 15.96
C PRO A 36 -1.20 8.78 15.44
N TYR A 37 -0.85 9.83 16.17
CA TYR A 37 0.45 10.48 15.97
C TYR A 37 1.56 9.51 16.39
N GLU A 38 2.43 9.15 15.45
CA GLU A 38 3.64 8.36 15.69
C GLU A 38 4.87 9.20 15.31
N HIS A 39 5.64 9.62 16.32
CA HIS A 39 6.85 10.43 16.13
C HIS A 39 7.88 9.74 15.23
N GLU A 40 7.98 8.42 15.33
CA GLU A 40 8.87 7.57 14.52
C GLU A 40 8.06 6.55 13.72
N ALA A 41 7.13 7.03 12.89
CA ALA A 41 6.37 6.15 12.00
C ALA A 41 7.31 5.28 11.14
N LEU A 42 7.07 3.97 11.15
CA LEU A 42 7.86 3.02 10.38
C LEU A 42 7.77 3.32 8.88
N ARG A 43 8.91 3.24 8.18
CA ARG A 43 8.88 3.25 6.72
C ARG A 43 8.17 2.02 6.19
N LEU A 44 7.65 2.08 4.96
CA LEU A 44 6.89 0.98 4.37
C LEU A 44 7.69 -0.34 4.39
N GLU A 45 9.00 -0.27 4.13
CA GLU A 45 9.95 -1.39 4.16
C GLU A 45 10.04 -2.10 5.51
N GLN A 46 9.72 -1.39 6.59
CA GLN A 46 9.79 -1.86 7.97
C GLN A 46 8.41 -2.27 8.50
N SER A 47 7.34 -1.98 7.76
CA SER A 47 5.98 -2.39 8.13
C SER A 47 5.77 -3.90 8.01
N LYS A 48 4.68 -4.41 8.59
CA LYS A 48 4.30 -5.82 8.52
C LYS A 48 4.10 -6.25 7.05
N PRO A 49 4.41 -7.51 6.67
CA PRO A 49 4.25 -7.99 5.29
C PRO A 49 2.84 -7.76 4.69
N SER A 50 1.80 -7.82 5.52
CA SER A 50 0.43 -7.54 5.10
C SER A 50 0.21 -6.08 4.69
N MET A 51 0.84 -5.15 5.40
CA MET A 51 0.76 -3.72 5.10
C MET A 51 1.56 -3.40 3.83
N GLN A 52 2.74 -4.01 3.68
CA GLN A 52 3.52 -3.94 2.43
C GLN A 52 2.71 -4.45 1.23
N LEU A 53 2.06 -5.60 1.37
CA LEU A 53 1.22 -6.17 0.31
C LEU A 53 0.07 -5.23 -0.07
N ALA A 54 -0.64 -4.68 0.91
CA ALA A 54 -1.74 -3.76 0.66
C ALA A 54 -1.26 -2.48 -0.05
N ALA A 55 -0.16 -1.89 0.44
CA ALA A 55 0.40 -0.67 -0.15
C ALA A 55 0.89 -0.91 -1.58
N ILE A 56 1.65 -1.98 -1.84
CA ILE A 56 2.15 -2.32 -3.17
C ILE A 56 1.01 -2.58 -4.15
N ALA A 57 -0.02 -3.33 -3.73
CA ALA A 57 -1.19 -3.58 -4.57
C ALA A 57 -1.93 -2.29 -4.93
N GLY A 58 -2.14 -1.39 -3.95
CA GLY A 58 -2.77 -0.09 -4.17
C GLY A 58 -1.95 0.81 -5.08
N MET A 59 -0.66 0.96 -4.80
CA MET A 59 0.26 1.76 -5.62
C MET A 59 0.33 1.25 -7.07
N PHE A 60 0.41 -0.07 -7.25
CA PHE A 60 0.40 -0.65 -8.59
C PHE A 60 -0.94 -0.40 -9.31
N ALA A 61 -2.07 -0.50 -8.62
CA ALA A 61 -3.39 -0.20 -9.17
C ALA A 61 -3.51 1.27 -9.62
N GLU A 62 -2.96 2.20 -8.85
CA GLU A 62 -2.90 3.62 -9.23
C GLU A 62 -1.98 3.85 -10.44
N LYS A 63 -0.84 3.15 -10.50
CA LYS A 63 0.09 3.22 -11.63
C LYS A 63 -0.57 2.77 -12.94
N ILE A 64 -1.22 1.60 -12.95
CA ILE A 64 -1.87 1.07 -14.16
C ILE A 64 -3.11 1.88 -14.57
N ARG A 65 -3.75 2.58 -13.63
CA ARG A 65 -4.85 3.50 -13.92
C ARG A 65 -4.37 4.82 -14.52
N SER A 66 -3.07 5.11 -14.46
CA SER A 66 -2.51 6.42 -14.82
C SER A 66 -3.18 7.56 -14.04
N SER A 67 -3.41 7.35 -12.73
CA SER A 67 -3.91 8.42 -11.87
C SER A 67 -2.80 9.45 -11.60
N PRO A 68 -3.14 10.67 -11.13
CA PRO A 68 -2.13 11.67 -10.75
C PRO A 68 -1.13 11.15 -9.72
N ILE A 69 -1.56 10.25 -8.82
CA ILE A 69 -0.68 9.59 -7.85
C ILE A 69 0.14 8.50 -8.57
N GLY A 70 -0.46 7.76 -9.50
CA GLY A 70 0.23 6.77 -10.32
C GLY A 70 1.43 7.33 -11.10
N GLU A 71 1.38 8.59 -11.52
CA GLU A 71 2.50 9.25 -12.21
C GLU A 71 3.75 9.38 -11.32
N THR A 72 3.58 9.59 -10.01
CA THR A 72 4.70 9.74 -9.07
C THR A 72 5.33 8.43 -8.62
N ILE A 73 4.74 7.29 -9.02
CA ILE A 73 5.17 5.97 -8.56
C ILE A 73 6.27 5.43 -9.47
N ASP A 74 7.43 5.13 -8.87
CA ASP A 74 8.56 4.48 -9.51
C ASP A 74 8.39 2.94 -9.55
N LEU A 75 8.40 2.38 -10.76
CA LEU A 75 8.22 0.94 -10.97
C LEU A 75 9.44 0.12 -10.57
N GLU A 76 10.66 0.67 -10.61
CA GLU A 76 11.87 -0.03 -10.16
C GLU A 76 11.95 -0.10 -8.64
N GLU A 77 11.57 0.97 -7.94
CA GLU A 77 11.43 0.96 -6.49
C GLU A 77 10.36 -0.07 -6.06
N MET A 78 9.21 -0.09 -6.75
CA MET A 78 8.15 -1.04 -6.48
C MET A 78 8.57 -2.49 -6.73
N ARG A 79 9.34 -2.74 -7.79
CA ARG A 79 9.92 -4.06 -8.07
C ARG A 79 10.83 -4.51 -6.92
N THR A 80 11.67 -3.61 -6.40
CA THR A 80 12.53 -3.89 -5.26
C THR A 80 11.73 -4.22 -4.00
N LEU A 81 10.68 -3.45 -3.70
CA LEU A 81 9.81 -3.69 -2.55
C LEU A 81 9.02 -5.01 -2.67
N SER A 82 8.50 -5.32 -3.86
CA SER A 82 7.70 -6.53 -4.10
C SER A 82 8.51 -7.83 -3.98
N SER A 83 9.82 -7.79 -4.23
CA SER A 83 10.71 -8.95 -4.02
C SER A 83 10.67 -9.47 -2.58
N ARG A 84 10.49 -8.59 -1.59
CA ARG A 84 10.43 -8.93 -0.15
C ARG A 84 9.16 -9.69 0.21
N LEU A 85 8.06 -9.42 -0.50
CA LEU A 85 6.79 -10.14 -0.31
C LEU A 85 6.91 -11.62 -0.65
N ARG A 86 7.81 -11.99 -1.57
CA ARG A 86 8.04 -13.38 -1.98
C ARG A 86 8.45 -14.26 -0.79
N ASN A 87 9.21 -13.70 0.16
CA ASN A 87 9.62 -14.42 1.37
C ASN A 87 8.46 -14.72 2.32
N SER A 88 7.48 -13.80 2.41
CA SER A 88 6.33 -13.94 3.32
C SER A 88 5.15 -14.68 2.69
N TYR A 89 4.95 -14.52 1.38
CA TYR A 89 3.75 -14.97 0.67
C TYR A 89 4.05 -15.88 -0.54
N GLY A 90 5.26 -16.45 -0.65
CA GLY A 90 5.69 -17.22 -1.83
C GLY A 90 4.81 -18.42 -2.20
N LYS A 91 3.97 -18.93 -1.29
CA LYS A 91 2.98 -19.99 -1.55
C LYS A 91 1.62 -19.48 -2.02
N ASN A 92 1.37 -18.18 -1.95
CA ASN A 92 0.10 -17.57 -2.34
C ASN A 92 0.13 -17.20 -3.83
N LYS A 93 -0.64 -17.94 -4.64
CA LYS A 93 -0.70 -17.77 -6.10
C LYS A 93 -1.02 -16.33 -6.53
N ARG A 94 -1.99 -15.67 -5.90
CA ARG A 94 -2.39 -14.30 -6.24
C ARG A 94 -1.29 -13.28 -5.96
N VAL A 95 -0.55 -13.47 -4.86
CA VAL A 95 0.58 -12.60 -4.53
C VAL A 95 1.72 -12.83 -5.52
N SER A 96 1.99 -14.08 -5.91
CA SER A 96 2.97 -14.39 -6.95
C SER A 96 2.61 -13.76 -8.30
N GLU A 97 1.32 -13.81 -8.69
CA GLU A 97 0.82 -13.16 -9.90
C GLU A 97 1.02 -11.64 -9.86
N LEU A 98 0.69 -10.98 -8.74
CA LEU A 98 0.93 -9.55 -8.54
C LEU A 98 2.41 -9.19 -8.71
N ILE A 99 3.31 -9.93 -8.07
CA ILE A 99 4.76 -9.71 -8.17
C ILE A 99 5.22 -9.82 -9.63
N SER A 100 4.76 -10.84 -10.36
CA SER A 100 5.09 -11.00 -11.78
C SER A 100 4.52 -9.89 -12.67
N MET A 101 3.34 -9.34 -12.35
CA MET A 101 2.81 -8.19 -13.08
C MET A 101 3.67 -6.94 -12.88
N ILE A 102 4.13 -6.68 -11.65
CA ILE A 102 5.02 -5.56 -11.32
C ILE A 102 6.37 -5.71 -12.03
N GLU A 103 6.95 -6.91 -12.00
CA GLU A 103 8.21 -7.23 -12.69
C GLU A 103 8.10 -6.94 -14.20
N LYS A 104 7.01 -7.36 -14.84
CA LYS A 104 6.76 -7.10 -16.28
C LYS A 104 6.53 -5.62 -16.56
N ALA A 105 5.78 -4.92 -15.71
CA ALA A 105 5.51 -3.50 -15.88
C ALA A 105 6.80 -2.66 -15.82
N SER A 106 7.71 -2.95 -14.88
CA SER A 106 9.02 -2.27 -14.80
C SER A 106 9.86 -2.49 -16.06
N GLN A 107 9.86 -3.71 -16.61
CA GLN A 107 10.58 -4.02 -17.85
C GLN A 107 10.03 -3.28 -19.08
N LEU A 108 8.71 -3.06 -19.14
CA LEU A 108 8.06 -2.35 -20.25
C LEU A 108 8.20 -0.82 -20.17
N SER A 109 8.55 -0.29 -19.00
CA SER A 109 8.77 1.15 -18.80
C SER A 109 10.21 1.61 -19.04
N GLN A 110 11.12 0.69 -19.38
CA GLN A 110 12.48 0.99 -19.85
C GLN A 110 12.47 1.33 -21.34
#